data_AF-A0A833TE75-F1
#
_entry.id   AF-A0A833TE75-F1
#
_cell.length_a   1.000
_cell.length_b   1.000
_cell.length_c   1.000
_cell.angle_alpha   90.00
_cell.angle_beta   90.00
_cell.angle_gamma   90.00
#
_symmetry.space_group_name_H-M   'P 1'
#
loop_
_entity.id
_entity.type
_entity.pdbx_description
1 polymer ?
#
loop_
_entity_poly.entity_id
_entity_poly.type
_entity_poly.pdbx_seq_one_letter_code
_entity_poly.pdbx_strand_id
1 'polypeptide(L)'
;MGITPDRLRPAPMPFKGFTGDTIQPIEAIALSVLVGTAPKTTSLMIGFLVVKAPSSYNVILGCPSLNQMKTVTSTYHLKVKFPTPSGVGEMHGEEQTARDCYTREMKSKAIAIQTLEQGRMEVATPPLLAQTKPDQEVGDEKALRQAELNGAAMPPPPPVTELDREVRDEEALS
;
A
#
# COMPACT_ATOMS: atom_id res chain seq x y z
N MET A 1 10.16 15.29 14.20
CA MET A 1 10.23 14.19 15.17
C MET A 1 11.32 14.50 16.19
N GLY A 2 11.00 14.51 17.48
CA GLY A 2 11.99 14.74 18.56
C GLY A 2 12.83 13.49 18.80
N ILE A 3 13.81 13.25 17.92
CA ILE A 3 14.73 12.12 18.01
C ILE A 3 15.98 12.59 18.76
N THR A 4 16.35 11.91 19.84
CA THR A 4 17.60 12.18 20.56
C THR A 4 18.80 11.63 19.78
N PRO A 5 19.91 12.38 19.67
CA PRO A 5 21.07 12.00 18.88
C PRO A 5 21.73 10.70 19.36
N ASP A 6 21.58 10.35 20.64
CA ASP A 6 22.19 9.15 21.23
C ASP A 6 21.63 7.82 20.70
N ARG A 7 20.50 7.86 19.97
CA ARG A 7 19.87 6.67 19.39
C ARG A 7 20.24 6.44 17.93
N LEU A 8 21.04 7.35 17.35
CA LEU A 8 21.41 7.35 15.95
C LEU A 8 22.67 6.49 15.78
N ARG A 9 22.60 5.56 14.84
CA ARG A 9 23.72 4.71 14.44
C ARG A 9 24.22 5.15 13.07
N PRO A 10 25.52 4.98 12.78
CA PRO A 10 26.05 5.21 11.44
C PRO A 10 25.19 4.50 10.39
N ALA A 11 24.80 5.23 9.35
CA ALA A 11 23.90 4.69 8.35
C ALA A 11 24.61 3.60 7.53
N PRO A 12 23.92 2.50 7.19
CA PRO A 12 24.43 1.52 6.26
C PRO A 12 24.60 2.12 4.85
N MET A 13 25.27 1.34 3.99
CA MET A 13 25.55 1.62 2.58
C MET A 13 24.37 2.31 1.86
N PRO A 14 24.65 3.18 0.87
CA PRO A 14 23.61 3.80 0.06
C PRO A 14 22.71 2.75 -0.57
N PHE A 15 21.40 3.04 -0.66
CA PHE A 15 20.47 2.16 -1.35
C PHE A 15 20.06 2.75 -2.70
N LYS A 16 19.86 1.86 -3.67
CA LYS A 16 19.51 2.22 -5.03
C LYS A 16 17.99 2.20 -5.19
N GLY A 17 17.43 3.32 -5.63
CA GLY A 17 16.03 3.46 -5.98
C GLY A 17 15.70 2.80 -7.31
N PHE A 18 14.41 2.63 -7.58
CA PHE A 18 13.90 2.01 -8.81
C PHE A 18 14.27 2.80 -10.08
N THR A 19 14.44 4.11 -9.98
CA THR A 19 14.88 4.99 -11.08
C THR A 19 16.40 4.92 -11.32
N GLY A 20 17.14 4.15 -10.53
CA GLY A 20 18.60 4.07 -10.58
C GLY A 20 19.31 5.10 -9.70
N ASP A 21 18.57 6.05 -9.14
CA ASP A 21 19.07 7.03 -8.17
C ASP A 21 19.65 6.34 -6.94
N THR A 22 20.74 6.88 -6.40
CA THR A 22 21.34 6.38 -5.17
C THR A 22 21.05 7.34 -4.04
N ILE A 23 20.35 6.87 -3.01
CA ILE A 23 20.01 7.66 -1.84
C ILE A 23 20.93 7.25 -0.70
N GLN A 24 21.68 8.22 -0.20
CA GLN A 24 22.52 8.04 0.98
C GLN A 24 21.71 8.37 2.24
N PRO A 25 21.44 7.37 3.11
CA PRO A 25 20.82 7.65 4.39
C PRO A 25 21.75 8.48 5.27
N ILE A 26 21.15 9.36 6.08
CA ILE A 26 21.87 10.17 7.06
C ILE A 26 22.34 9.25 8.18
N GLU A 27 21.40 8.54 8.80
CA GLU A 27 21.62 7.69 9.98
C GLU A 27 20.60 6.54 10.03
N ALA A 28 20.87 5.54 10.86
CA ALA A 28 19.93 4.47 11.19
C ALA A 28 19.42 4.61 12.63
N ILE A 29 18.13 4.35 12.86
CA ILE A 29 17.50 4.42 14.19
C ILE A 29 16.55 3.26 14.43
N ALA A 30 16.52 2.73 15.66
CA ALA A 30 15.49 1.80 16.08
C ALA A 30 14.38 2.52 16.84
N LEU A 31 13.15 2.50 16.30
CA LEU A 31 11.97 3.13 16.90
C LEU A 31 10.95 2.07 17.30
N SER A 32 10.27 2.31 18.42
CA SER A 32 9.08 1.52 18.78
C SER A 32 7.90 2.09 18.00
N VAL A 33 7.25 1.25 17.20
CA VAL A 33 6.09 1.59 16.38
C VAL A 33 4.87 0.95 17.00
N LEU A 34 3.89 1.76 17.35
CA LEU A 34 2.56 1.31 17.75
C LEU A 34 1.66 1.28 16.52
N VAL A 35 1.06 0.12 16.26
CA VAL A 35 0.23 -0.14 15.09
C VAL A 35 -1.17 -0.52 15.55
N GLY A 36 -2.18 0.04 14.88
CA GLY A 36 -3.58 -0.18 15.20
C GLY A 36 -4.21 0.87 16.11
N THR A 37 -5.46 0.61 16.48
CA THR A 37 -6.27 1.46 17.37
C THR A 37 -6.71 0.62 18.57
N ALA A 38 -6.77 1.23 19.76
CA ALA A 38 -7.17 0.53 20.97
C ALA A 38 -8.59 -0.05 20.81
N PRO A 39 -8.85 -1.30 21.26
CA PRO A 39 -7.99 -2.18 22.06
C PRO A 39 -7.08 -3.12 21.24
N LYS A 40 -7.06 -3.00 19.91
CA LYS A 40 -6.35 -3.88 18.98
C LYS A 40 -5.05 -3.24 18.49
N THR A 41 -4.13 -3.02 19.42
CA THR A 41 -2.82 -2.45 19.14
C THR A 41 -1.71 -3.49 19.27
N THR A 42 -0.65 -3.30 18.51
CA THR A 42 0.60 -4.05 18.64
C THR A 42 1.78 -3.09 18.60
N SER A 43 2.82 -3.35 19.38
CA SER A 43 4.01 -2.50 19.43
C SER A 43 5.25 -3.31 19.07
N LEU A 44 6.03 -2.82 18.11
CA LEU A 44 7.23 -3.51 17.64
C LEU A 44 8.41 -2.54 17.52
N MET A 45 9.61 -3.04 17.81
CA MET A 45 10.86 -2.32 17.55
C MET A 45 11.27 -2.54 16.09
N ILE A 46 11.28 -1.45 15.31
CA ILE A 46 11.61 -1.46 13.88
C ILE A 46 12.82 -0.56 13.63
N GLY A 47 13.76 -1.06 12.83
CA GLY A 47 14.91 -0.28 12.34
C GLY A 47 14.52 0.58 11.13
N PHE A 48 14.86 1.86 11.19
CA PHE A 48 14.60 2.85 10.16
C PHE A 48 15.90 3.45 9.65
N LEU A 49 15.89 3.81 8.37
CA LEU A 49 16.90 4.68 7.77
C LEU A 49 16.33 6.09 7.68
N VAL A 50 17.05 7.05 8.25
CA VAL A 50 16.70 8.46 8.21
C VAL A 50 17.26 9.03 6.92
N VAL A 51 16.38 9.53 6.06
CA VAL A 51 16.73 10.11 4.76
C VAL A 51 16.15 11.52 4.70
N LYS A 52 16.94 12.47 4.21
CA LYS A 52 16.45 13.81 3.88
C LYS A 52 16.14 13.86 2.39
N ALA A 53 14.88 13.67 2.04
CA ALA A 53 14.39 13.74 0.66
C ALA A 53 13.05 14.49 0.60
N PRO A 54 12.77 15.22 -0.48
CA PRO A 54 11.45 15.78 -0.72
C PRO A 54 10.48 14.65 -1.05
N SER A 55 9.66 14.25 -0.08
CA SER A 55 8.69 13.15 -0.19
C SER A 55 7.39 13.52 0.53
N SER A 56 6.25 13.10 0.00
CA SER A 56 4.95 13.15 0.70
C SER A 56 4.83 12.11 1.82
N TYR A 57 5.76 11.15 1.88
CA TYR A 57 5.79 10.11 2.90
C TYR A 57 6.78 10.44 4.01
N ASN A 58 6.31 10.40 5.26
CA ASN A 58 7.15 10.57 6.45
C ASN A 58 7.87 9.28 6.85
N VAL A 59 7.27 8.13 6.57
CA VAL A 59 7.77 6.80 6.95
C VAL A 59 7.39 5.81 5.85
N ILE A 60 8.32 4.93 5.50
CA ILE A 60 8.11 3.83 4.56
C ILE A 60 8.38 2.53 5.31
N LEU A 61 7.39 1.66 5.39
CA LEU A 61 7.53 0.32 5.95
C LEU A 61 7.74 -0.67 4.81
N GLY A 62 8.92 -1.29 4.77
CA GLY A 62 9.22 -2.32 3.80
C GLY A 62 8.62 -3.69 4.18
N CYS A 63 8.76 -4.65 3.26
CA CYS A 63 8.40 -6.04 3.52
C CYS A 63 9.03 -6.61 4.80
N PRO A 64 10.30 -6.32 5.16
CA PRO A 64 10.87 -6.84 6.41
C PRO A 64 10.07 -6.43 7.66
N SER A 65 9.65 -5.16 7.73
CA SER A 65 8.83 -4.65 8.83
C SER A 65 7.44 -5.29 8.84
N LEU A 66 6.81 -5.45 7.68
CA LEU A 66 5.49 -6.08 7.55
C LEU A 66 5.54 -7.57 7.92
N ASN A 67 6.61 -8.28 7.55
CA ASN A 67 6.83 -9.67 7.89
C ASN A 67 7.02 -9.87 9.39
N GLN A 68 7.78 -8.98 10.05
CA GLN A 68 7.95 -8.97 11.50
C GLN A 68 6.59 -8.79 12.23
N MET A 69 5.71 -7.98 11.66
CA MET A 69 4.35 -7.77 12.16
C MET A 69 3.37 -8.89 11.78
N LYS A 70 3.79 -9.92 11.03
CA LYS A 70 2.92 -10.97 10.47
C LYS A 70 1.68 -10.38 9.77
N THR A 71 1.92 -9.32 9.00
CA THR A 71 0.87 -8.52 8.40
C THR A 71 0.35 -9.15 7.11
N VAL A 72 -0.96 -9.09 6.91
CA VAL A 72 -1.63 -9.41 5.64
C VAL A 72 -2.17 -8.12 5.04
N THR A 73 -1.63 -7.73 3.88
CA THR A 73 -2.06 -6.53 3.15
C THR A 73 -2.96 -6.93 2.00
N SER A 74 -4.17 -6.35 1.95
CA SER A 74 -5.04 -6.39 0.78
C SER A 74 -4.95 -5.04 0.07
N THR A 75 -4.35 -5.04 -1.12
CA THR A 75 -4.32 -3.86 -1.99
C THR A 75 -5.71 -3.52 -2.50
N TYR A 76 -6.51 -4.54 -2.85
CA TYR A 76 -7.87 -4.36 -3.34
C TYR A 76 -8.78 -3.63 -2.33
N HIS A 77 -8.70 -3.97 -1.05
CA HIS A 77 -9.50 -3.32 0.00
C HIS A 77 -8.78 -2.16 0.70
N LEU A 78 -7.57 -1.81 0.24
CA LEU A 78 -6.68 -0.86 0.92
C LEU A 78 -6.59 -1.12 2.43
N LYS A 79 -6.46 -2.39 2.81
CA LYS A 79 -6.57 -2.82 4.20
C LYS A 79 -5.36 -3.62 4.63
N VAL A 80 -4.93 -3.40 5.85
CA VAL A 80 -3.82 -4.09 6.48
C VAL A 80 -4.33 -4.79 7.74
N LYS A 81 -4.10 -6.10 7.85
CA LYS A 81 -4.46 -6.92 9.01
C LYS A 81 -3.22 -7.42 9.72
N PHE A 82 -3.24 -7.43 11.05
CA PHE A 82 -2.13 -7.91 11.86
C PHE A 82 -2.64 -8.56 13.15
N PRO A 83 -1.94 -9.58 13.66
CA PRO A 83 -2.27 -10.18 14.94
C PRO A 83 -1.98 -9.22 16.10
N THR A 84 -2.88 -9.17 17.07
CA THR A 84 -2.74 -8.46 18.36
C THR A 84 -3.13 -9.41 19.49
N PRO A 85 -2.73 -9.13 20.75
CA PRO A 85 -3.20 -9.91 21.91
C PRO A 85 -4.72 -9.93 22.05
N SER A 86 -5.40 -8.89 21.57
CA SER A 86 -6.86 -8.72 21.59
C SER A 86 -7.55 -9.25 20.31
N GLY A 87 -6.87 -10.08 19.51
CA GLY A 87 -7.38 -10.63 18.23
C GLY A 87 -6.76 -9.95 17.01
N VAL A 88 -7.48 -9.92 15.88
CA VAL A 88 -6.95 -9.31 14.64
C VAL A 88 -7.22 -7.81 14.62
N GLY A 89 -6.15 -7.02 14.55
CA GLY A 89 -6.17 -5.59 14.28
C GLY A 89 -6.30 -5.31 12.79
N GLU A 90 -7.00 -4.22 12.45
CA GLU A 90 -7.17 -3.78 11.06
C GLU A 90 -6.82 -2.29 10.94
N MET A 91 -6.14 -1.93 9.87
CA MET A 91 -5.89 -0.56 9.46
C MET A 91 -6.40 -0.36 8.04
N HIS A 92 -7.03 0.79 7.81
CA HIS A 92 -7.58 1.16 6.52
C HIS A 92 -6.70 2.25 5.90
N GLY A 93 -6.41 2.12 4.62
CA GLY A 93 -5.85 3.18 3.81
C GLY A 93 -6.88 4.25 3.54
N GLU A 94 -6.44 5.50 3.56
CA GLU A 94 -7.28 6.66 3.31
C GLU A 94 -7.02 7.17 1.88
N GLU A 95 -7.76 6.60 0.92
CA GLU A 95 -7.50 6.81 -0.50
C GLU A 95 -7.59 8.29 -0.92
N GLN A 96 -8.64 8.99 -0.47
CA GLN A 96 -8.87 10.38 -0.87
C GLN A 96 -7.74 11.29 -0.41
N THR A 97 -7.32 11.17 0.84
CA THR A 97 -6.20 11.93 1.41
C THR A 97 -4.89 11.59 0.70
N ALA A 98 -4.66 10.31 0.37
CA ALA A 98 -3.49 9.92 -0.43
C ALA A 98 -3.49 10.55 -1.82
N ARG A 99 -4.65 10.58 -2.50
CA ARG A 99 -4.83 11.18 -3.83
C ARG A 99 -4.60 12.68 -3.82
N ASP A 100 -5.09 13.37 -2.79
CA ASP A 100 -4.93 14.81 -2.63
C ASP A 100 -3.46 15.17 -2.37
N CYS A 101 -2.78 14.39 -1.52
CA CYS A 101 -1.34 14.53 -1.29
C CYS A 101 -0.52 14.34 -2.58
N TYR A 102 -0.80 13.29 -3.34
CA TYR A 102 -0.14 13.03 -4.62
C TYR A 102 -0.35 14.17 -5.63
N THR A 103 -1.59 14.64 -5.75
CA THR A 103 -1.94 15.74 -6.66
C THR A 103 -1.22 17.03 -6.28
N ARG A 104 -1.13 17.34 -4.98
CA ARG A 104 -0.40 18.51 -4.48
C ARG A 104 1.09 18.41 -4.79
N GLU A 105 1.69 17.24 -4.61
CA GLU A 105 3.11 17.01 -4.91
C GLU A 105 3.42 17.10 -6.42
N MET A 106 2.53 16.60 -7.28
CA MET A 106 2.69 16.73 -8.74
C MET A 106 2.54 18.18 -9.20
N LYS A 107 1.59 18.93 -8.64
CA LYS A 107 1.43 20.36 -8.96
C LYS A 107 2.64 21.19 -8.52
N SER A 108 3.23 20.91 -7.36
CA SER A 108 4.43 21.62 -6.91
C SER A 108 5.67 21.31 -7.76
N LYS A 109 5.82 20.06 -8.23
CA LYS A 109 6.88 19.67 -9.18
C LYS A 109 6.66 20.27 -10.59
N ALA A 110 5.42 20.35 -11.07
CA ALA A 110 5.10 20.97 -12.36
C ALA A 110 5.46 22.46 -12.41
N ILE A 111 5.26 23.21 -11.32
CA ILE A 111 5.66 24.62 -11.21
C ILE A 111 7.19 24.76 -11.21
N ALA A 112 7.90 23.86 -10.53
CA ALA A 112 9.36 23.84 -10.52
C ALA A 112 9.96 23.55 -11.91
N ILE A 113 9.36 22.63 -12.68
CA ILE A 113 9.79 22.31 -14.04
C ILE A 113 9.50 23.49 -15.00
N GLN A 114 8.32 24.12 -14.89
CA GLN A 114 7.98 25.30 -15.72
C GLN A 114 8.91 26.50 -15.49
N THR A 115 9.52 26.62 -14.30
CA THR A 115 10.47 27.70 -13.99
C THR A 115 11.87 27.43 -14.58
N LEU A 116 12.18 26.18 -14.91
CA LEU A 116 13.48 25.77 -15.49
C LEU A 116 13.46 25.66 -17.02
N GLU A 117 12.28 25.58 -17.66
CA GLU A 117 12.13 25.35 -19.11
C GLU A 117 11.72 26.57 -19.94
N GLN A 118 12.12 27.79 -19.55
CA GLN A 118 11.96 28.98 -20.42
C GLN A 118 12.96 29.01 -21.61
N GLY A 119 13.45 27.84 -22.05
CA GLY A 119 14.31 27.69 -23.21
C GLY A 119 14.04 26.40 -24.00
N ARG A 120 13.11 26.49 -24.97
CA ARG A 120 13.00 25.67 -26.21
C ARG A 120 12.17 24.36 -26.20
N MET A 121 10.91 24.49 -26.66
CA MET A 121 10.06 23.64 -27.55
C MET A 121 10.21 22.09 -27.53
N GLU A 122 9.21 21.37 -26.99
CA GLU A 122 8.10 20.67 -27.67
C GLU A 122 7.38 19.78 -26.64
N VAL A 123 6.08 20.00 -26.42
CA VAL A 123 5.29 19.21 -25.45
C VAL A 123 4.84 17.91 -26.12
N ALA A 124 5.59 16.84 -25.92
CA ALA A 124 5.06 15.49 -26.11
C ALA A 124 4.17 15.14 -24.92
N THR A 125 2.87 15.37 -25.06
CA THR A 125 1.83 14.95 -24.12
C THR A 125 1.91 13.42 -23.95
N PRO A 126 2.12 12.88 -22.73
CA PRO A 126 1.94 11.44 -22.50
C PRO A 126 0.48 11.06 -22.79
N PRO A 127 0.19 9.87 -23.35
CA PRO A 127 -1.16 9.50 -23.71
C PRO A 127 -2.05 9.51 -22.47
N LEU A 128 -3.08 10.35 -22.49
CA LEU A 128 -4.24 10.19 -21.64
C LEU A 128 -4.84 8.82 -21.97
N LEU A 129 -4.92 7.92 -20.99
CA LEU A 129 -5.79 6.75 -21.10
C LEU A 129 -7.18 7.29 -21.47
N ALA A 130 -7.63 6.88 -22.65
CA ALA A 130 -8.75 7.44 -23.37
C ALA A 130 -9.97 7.61 -22.45
N GLN A 131 -10.44 8.86 -22.36
CA GLN A 131 -11.80 9.17 -21.97
C GLN A 131 -12.70 8.86 -23.15
N THR A 132 -13.56 7.86 -23.04
CA THR A 132 -14.77 7.74 -23.87
C THR A 132 -15.98 8.02 -22.97
N LYS A 133 -16.70 9.11 -23.25
CA LYS A 133 -18.08 9.32 -22.78
C LYS A 133 -19.08 8.70 -23.80
N PRO A 134 -20.41 8.83 -23.63
CA PRO A 134 -21.33 7.76 -23.25
C PRO A 134 -22.27 7.35 -24.39
N ASP A 135 -22.42 6.06 -24.66
CA ASP A 135 -23.51 5.60 -25.52
C ASP A 135 -24.72 5.22 -24.65
N GLN A 136 -25.84 5.86 -24.92
CA GLN A 136 -27.11 5.67 -24.21
C GLN A 136 -27.90 4.49 -24.80
N GLU A 137 -28.22 3.56 -23.91
CA GLU A 137 -29.28 2.53 -23.87
C GLU A 137 -29.83 1.90 -25.16
N VAL A 138 -29.74 0.57 -25.24
CA VAL A 138 -30.89 -0.30 -25.53
C VAL A 138 -30.78 -1.60 -24.72
N GLY A 139 -31.79 -1.82 -23.88
CA GLY A 139 -32.34 -3.15 -23.57
C GLY A 139 -31.54 -4.04 -22.62
N ASP A 140 -31.98 -4.08 -21.35
CA ASP A 140 -32.31 -5.33 -20.62
C ASP A 140 -32.33 -5.17 -19.08
N GLU A 141 -32.63 -3.98 -18.55
CA GLU A 141 -32.87 -3.80 -17.10
C GLU A 141 -34.12 -4.58 -16.62
N LYS A 142 -34.98 -5.03 -17.53
CA LYS A 142 -36.18 -5.81 -17.19
C LYS A 142 -35.91 -7.31 -16.96
N ALA A 143 -34.74 -7.83 -17.35
CA ALA A 143 -34.42 -9.25 -17.22
C ALA A 143 -33.92 -9.63 -15.80
N LEU A 144 -33.11 -8.77 -15.16
CA LEU A 144 -32.58 -9.05 -13.82
C LEU A 144 -33.65 -8.94 -12.72
N ARG A 145 -34.58 -7.99 -12.83
CA ARG A 145 -35.67 -7.80 -11.85
C ARG A 145 -36.66 -8.98 -11.83
N GLN A 146 -36.80 -9.70 -12.94
CA GLN A 146 -37.70 -10.85 -13.04
C GLN A 146 -37.09 -12.13 -12.45
N ALA A 147 -35.75 -12.24 -12.39
CA ALA A 147 -35.07 -13.38 -11.78
C ALA A 147 -35.12 -13.35 -10.25
N GLU A 148 -35.11 -12.16 -9.64
CA GLU A 148 -35.21 -12.01 -8.17
C GLU A 148 -36.60 -12.38 -7.62
N LEU A 149 -37.65 -12.36 -8.44
CA LEU A 149 -39.00 -12.79 -8.05
C LEU A 149 -39.21 -14.31 -8.10
N ASN A 150 -38.30 -15.07 -8.72
CA ASN A 150 -38.48 -16.51 -8.96
C ASN A 150 -37.74 -17.42 -7.96
N GLY A 151 -37.09 -16.88 -6.92
CA GLY A 151 -36.59 -17.67 -5.79
C GLY A 151 -35.68 -18.85 -6.16
N ALA A 152 -34.72 -18.67 -7.08
CA ALA A 152 -33.77 -19.72 -7.42
C ALA A 152 -32.66 -19.81 -6.36
N ALA A 153 -32.62 -20.93 -5.63
CA ALA A 153 -31.55 -21.24 -4.68
C ALA A 153 -30.20 -21.36 -5.40
N MET A 154 -29.15 -20.76 -4.81
CA MET A 154 -27.77 -20.90 -5.26
C MET A 154 -27.38 -22.38 -5.34
N PRO A 155 -26.76 -22.84 -6.44
CA PRO A 155 -26.25 -24.22 -6.50
C PRO A 155 -25.13 -24.41 -5.45
N PRO A 156 -25.04 -25.59 -4.81
CA PRO A 156 -24.00 -25.84 -3.83
C PRO A 156 -22.61 -25.79 -4.49
N PRO A 157 -21.58 -25.34 -3.75
CA PRO A 157 -20.22 -25.29 -4.28
C PRO A 157 -19.74 -26.69 -4.70
N PRO A 158 -18.94 -26.79 -5.77
CA PRO A 158 -18.42 -28.09 -6.22
C PRO A 158 -17.54 -28.73 -5.14
N PRO A 159 -17.54 -30.07 -5.04
CA PRO A 159 -16.73 -30.78 -4.04
C PRO A 159 -15.24 -30.54 -4.29
N VAL A 160 -14.52 -30.26 -3.21
CA VAL A 160 -13.07 -30.00 -3.22
C VAL A 160 -12.36 -31.25 -3.72
N THR A 161 -11.81 -31.21 -4.94
CA THR A 161 -10.96 -32.28 -5.47
C THR A 161 -9.65 -32.31 -4.70
N GLU A 162 -9.33 -33.50 -4.18
CA GLU A 162 -8.12 -33.81 -3.43
C GLU A 162 -6.85 -33.42 -4.19
N LEU A 163 -6.22 -32.30 -3.80
CA LEU A 163 -4.79 -32.06 -3.97
C LEU A 163 -4.25 -31.12 -2.87
N ASP A 164 -4.81 -31.22 -1.67
CA ASP A 164 -4.41 -30.50 -0.45
C ASP A 164 -4.20 -31.49 0.72
N ARG A 165 -3.62 -32.66 0.43
CA ARG A 165 -3.35 -33.70 1.43
C ARG A 165 -1.87 -34.06 1.65
N GLU A 166 -0.92 -33.31 1.07
CA GLU A 166 0.51 -33.65 1.21
C GLU A 166 1.40 -32.48 1.66
N VAL A 167 0.90 -31.59 2.52
CA VAL A 167 1.74 -30.64 3.31
C VAL A 167 1.21 -30.48 4.74
N ARG A 168 0.57 -31.52 5.31
CA ARG A 168 0.12 -31.51 6.71
C ARG A 168 0.73 -32.60 7.58
N ASP A 169 1.62 -33.45 7.04
CA ASP A 169 2.25 -34.54 7.80
C ASP A 169 3.77 -34.40 7.99
N GLU A 170 4.39 -33.26 7.69
CA GLU A 170 5.83 -32.98 7.95
C GLU A 170 6.09 -31.89 9.01
N GLU A 171 5.14 -31.63 9.91
CA GLU A 171 5.37 -30.80 11.11
C GLU A 171 4.84 -31.49 12.39
N ALA A 172 5.04 -32.81 12.49
CA ALA A 172 4.68 -33.59 13.68
C ALA A 172 5.83 -34.45 14.24
N LEU A 173 7.07 -34.33 13.73
CA LEU A 173 8.28 -34.89 14.34
C LEU A 173 9.50 -34.00 14.06
N SER A 174 9.62 -32.89 14.78
CA SER A 174 10.92 -32.39 15.28
C SER A 174 10.75 -31.44 16.45
#